data_AF-A0A535SSL9-F1
#
_entry.id   AF-A0A535SSL9-F1
#
_cell.length_a   1.000
_cell.length_b   1.000
_cell.length_c   1.000
_cell.angle_alpha   90.00
_cell.angle_beta   90.00
_cell.angle_gamma   90.00
#
_symmetry.space_group_name_H-M   'P 1'
#
loop_
_entity.id
_entity.type
_entity.pdbx_description
1 polymer ?
#
loop_
_entity_poly.entity_id
_entity_poly.type
_entity_poly.pdbx_seq_one_letter_code
_entity_poly.pdbx_strand_id
1 'polypeptide(L)'
;GTPEEVDARSKSIQEQLVEAALVPLEMAECASALMKCCHRIAEIGNAKVLSDVATGALLASSAGAGAAWIVRANLLSMKDQELIEVLSKRLSTALDDITAYGQQITGIVGRRA
;
A
#
# COMPACT_ATOMS: atom_id res chain seq x y z
N GLY A 1 -23.79 23.44 19.42
CA GLY A 1 -24.77 22.65 18.65
C GLY A 1 -25.55 21.77 19.59
N THR A 2 -26.75 21.35 19.19
CA THR A 2 -27.55 20.36 19.93
C THR A 2 -26.83 19.01 19.99
N PRO A 3 -27.21 18.09 20.89
CA PRO A 3 -26.64 16.74 20.91
C PRO A 3 -26.76 16.01 19.56
N GLU A 4 -27.86 16.21 18.85
CA GLU A 4 -28.12 15.63 17.52
C GLU A 4 -27.16 16.19 16.45
N GLU A 5 -26.90 17.50 16.47
CA GLU A 5 -25.92 18.12 15.56
C GLU A 5 -24.49 17.64 15.83
N VAL A 6 -24.15 17.41 17.10
CA VAL A 6 -22.83 16.90 17.49
C VAL A 6 -22.65 15.46 17.01
N ASP A 7 -23.67 14.62 17.15
CA ASP A 7 -23.62 13.21 16.72
C ASP A 7 -23.57 13.09 15.19
N ALA A 8 -24.44 13.81 14.47
CA ALA A 8 -24.43 13.85 13.01
C ALA A 8 -23.08 14.32 12.45
N ARG A 9 -22.49 15.36 13.07
CA ARG A 9 -21.15 15.84 12.71
C ARG A 9 -20.09 14.78 12.97
N SER A 10 -20.11 14.11 14.13
CA SER A 10 -19.14 13.06 14.43
C SER A 10 -19.23 11.92 13.41
N LYS A 11 -20.43 11.50 13.04
CA LYS A 11 -20.64 10.44 12.05
C LYS A 11 -20.06 10.81 10.69
N SER A 12 -20.37 12.01 10.19
CA SER A 12 -19.85 12.49 8.91
C SER A 12 -18.31 12.57 8.87
N ILE A 13 -17.67 12.99 9.97
CA ILE A 13 -16.20 13.00 10.07
C ILE A 13 -15.65 11.57 9.99
N GLN A 14 -16.28 10.60 10.67
CA GLN A 14 -15.82 9.22 10.65
C GLN A 14 -15.96 8.59 9.24
N GLU A 15 -17.04 8.86 8.52
CA GLU A 15 -17.23 8.40 7.14
C GLU A 15 -16.13 8.98 6.20
N GLN A 16 -15.83 10.27 6.32
CA GLN A 16 -14.78 10.92 5.52
C GLN A 16 -13.38 10.36 5.80
N LEU A 17 -13.08 10.00 7.05
CA LEU A 17 -11.80 9.37 7.39
C LEU A 17 -11.64 8.02 6.69
N VAL A 18 -12.73 7.25 6.55
CA VAL A 18 -12.71 5.96 5.85
C VAL A 18 -12.40 6.17 4.38
N GLU A 19 -13.11 7.07 3.72
CA GLU A 19 -12.86 7.41 2.31
C GLU A 19 -11.42 7.90 2.11
N ALA A 20 -10.93 8.76 3.01
CA ALA A 20 -9.56 9.27 2.96
C ALA A 20 -8.48 8.20 3.19
N ALA A 21 -8.79 7.13 3.93
CA ALA A 21 -7.89 5.99 4.11
C ALA A 21 -7.89 5.02 2.91
N LEU A 22 -9.02 4.91 2.20
CA LEU A 22 -9.17 3.95 1.10
C LEU A 22 -8.29 4.27 -0.10
N VAL A 23 -8.18 5.55 -0.49
CA VAL A 23 -7.35 5.98 -1.63
C VAL A 23 -5.86 5.62 -1.46
N PRO A 24 -5.18 5.97 -0.35
CA PRO A 24 -3.80 5.54 -0.14
C PRO A 24 -3.69 4.02 0.11
N LEU A 25 -4.72 3.36 0.64
CA LEU A 25 -4.71 1.90 0.73
C LEU A 25 -4.68 1.24 -0.66
N GLU A 26 -5.51 1.71 -1.58
CA GLU A 26 -5.50 1.27 -2.98
C GLU A 26 -4.13 1.54 -3.64
N MET A 27 -3.48 2.66 -3.32
CA MET A 27 -2.12 2.94 -3.78
C MET A 27 -1.10 1.89 -3.29
N ALA A 28 -1.19 1.46 -2.03
CA ALA A 28 -0.34 0.39 -1.51
C ALA A 28 -0.63 -0.96 -2.17
N GLU A 29 -1.91 -1.28 -2.41
CA GLU A 29 -2.34 -2.51 -3.10
C GLU A 29 -1.87 -2.53 -4.56
N CYS A 30 -1.96 -1.40 -5.27
CA CYS A 30 -1.42 -1.23 -6.62
C CYS A 30 0.10 -1.40 -6.65
N ALA A 31 0.82 -0.85 -5.65
CA ALA A 31 2.27 -1.04 -5.53
C ALA A 31 2.64 -2.51 -5.31
N SER A 32 1.87 -3.26 -4.51
CA SER A 32 2.04 -4.72 -4.36
C SER A 32 1.81 -5.46 -5.68
N ALA A 33 0.74 -5.11 -6.42
CA ALA A 33 0.48 -5.69 -7.73
C ALA A 33 1.60 -5.41 -8.74
N LEU A 34 2.13 -4.19 -8.77
CA LEU A 34 3.27 -3.82 -9.60
C LEU A 34 4.52 -4.65 -9.21
N MET A 35 4.76 -4.85 -7.92
CA MET A 35 5.89 -5.66 -7.45
C MET A 35 5.80 -7.11 -7.96
N LYS A 36 4.61 -7.71 -7.96
CA LYS A 36 4.35 -9.05 -8.53
C LYS A 36 4.65 -9.09 -10.04
N CYS A 37 4.25 -8.05 -10.77
CA CYS A 37 4.57 -7.91 -12.20
C CYS A 37 6.08 -7.77 -12.43
N CYS A 38 6.76 -6.91 -11.68
CA CYS A 38 8.22 -6.73 -11.73
C CYS A 38 8.94 -8.06 -11.44
N HIS A 39 8.51 -8.80 -10.42
CA HIS A 39 9.06 -10.12 -10.11
C HIS A 39 8.90 -11.08 -11.28
N ARG A 40 7.70 -11.16 -11.87
CA ARG A 40 7.47 -12.04 -13.01
C ARG A 40 8.37 -11.69 -14.21
N ILE A 41 8.52 -10.41 -14.51
CA ILE A 41 9.40 -9.95 -15.58
C ILE A 41 10.88 -10.23 -15.23
N ALA A 42 11.28 -10.08 -13.97
CA ALA A 42 12.63 -10.44 -13.52
C ALA A 42 12.95 -11.91 -13.80
N GLU A 43 11.99 -12.83 -13.64
CA GLU A 43 12.18 -14.26 -13.90
C GLU A 43 12.33 -14.59 -15.38
N ILE A 44 11.41 -14.09 -16.23
CA ILE A 44 11.29 -14.55 -17.63
C ILE A 44 11.83 -13.57 -18.67
N GLY A 45 12.06 -12.32 -18.27
CA GLY A 45 12.52 -11.25 -19.14
C GLY A 45 13.97 -11.44 -19.60
N ASN A 46 14.34 -10.73 -20.65
CA ASN A 46 15.74 -10.66 -21.09
C ASN A 46 16.55 -9.71 -20.20
N ALA A 47 17.88 -9.81 -20.19
CA ALA A 47 18.74 -9.00 -19.30
C ALA A 47 18.59 -7.49 -19.50
N LYS A 48 18.19 -7.02 -20.69
CA LYS A 48 18.09 -5.59 -21.01
C LYS A 48 16.95 -4.89 -20.28
N VAL A 49 15.95 -5.62 -19.79
CA VAL A 49 14.81 -5.04 -19.06
C VAL A 49 15.03 -5.02 -17.54
N LEU A 50 16.13 -5.58 -17.04
CA LEU A 50 16.35 -5.75 -15.60
C LEU A 50 16.58 -4.43 -14.87
N SER A 51 17.16 -3.42 -15.53
CA SER A 51 17.29 -2.07 -14.97
C SER A 51 15.92 -1.41 -14.77
N ASP A 52 15.01 -1.60 -15.73
CA ASP A 52 13.64 -1.06 -15.66
C ASP A 52 12.83 -1.78 -14.57
N VAL A 53 13.00 -3.10 -14.46
CA VAL A 53 12.42 -3.90 -13.38
C VAL A 53 12.91 -3.44 -12.01
N ALA A 54 14.22 -3.25 -11.83
CA ALA A 54 14.79 -2.77 -10.58
C ALA A 54 14.26 -1.38 -10.22
N THR A 55 14.19 -0.48 -11.20
CA THR A 55 13.65 0.87 -11.03
C THR A 55 12.18 0.83 -10.64
N GLY A 56 11.36 0.05 -11.35
CA GLY A 56 9.94 -0.12 -11.06
C GLY A 56 9.70 -0.69 -9.66
N ALA A 57 10.49 -1.67 -9.24
CA ALA A 57 10.43 -2.24 -7.90
C ALA A 57 10.75 -1.21 -6.81
N LEU A 58 11.80 -0.40 -6.98
CA LEU A 58 12.15 0.64 -6.01
C LEU A 58 11.07 1.72 -5.89
N LEU A 59 10.48 2.12 -7.02
CA LEU A 59 9.37 3.07 -7.05
C LEU A 59 8.13 2.49 -6.36
N ALA A 60 7.77 1.23 -6.66
CA ALA A 60 6.67 0.54 -6.00
C ALA A 60 6.89 0.43 -4.48
N SER A 61 8.10 0.09 -4.05
CA SER A 61 8.46 0.02 -2.63
C SER A 61 8.28 1.36 -1.92
N SER A 62 8.73 2.44 -2.56
CA SER A 62 8.62 3.79 -2.02
C SER A 62 7.17 4.26 -1.97
N ALA A 63 6.39 3.96 -3.00
CA ALA A 63 4.96 4.23 -3.06
C ALA A 63 4.21 3.51 -1.93
N GLY A 64 4.43 2.21 -1.75
CA GLY A 64 3.80 1.44 -0.66
C GLY A 64 4.15 1.99 0.73
N ALA A 65 5.41 2.34 0.96
CA ALA A 65 5.85 2.93 2.23
C ALA A 65 5.21 4.30 2.49
N GLY A 66 5.14 5.16 1.47
CA GLY A 66 4.49 6.47 1.56
C GLY A 66 2.99 6.35 1.82
N ALA A 67 2.31 5.49 1.07
CA ALA A 67 0.89 5.18 1.23
C ALA A 67 0.57 4.71 2.66
N ALA A 68 1.43 3.86 3.23
CA ALA A 68 1.24 3.36 4.60
C ALA A 68 1.19 4.48 5.64
N TRP A 69 1.99 5.54 5.50
CA TRP A 69 1.94 6.69 6.42
C TRP A 69 0.59 7.42 6.35
N ILE A 70 0.07 7.62 5.14
CA ILE A 70 -1.20 8.31 4.92
C ILE A 70 -2.36 7.47 5.47
N VAL A 71 -2.37 6.15 5.19
CA VAL A 71 -3.39 5.24 5.73
C VAL A 71 -3.36 5.27 7.26
N ARG A 72 -2.20 5.06 7.88
CA ARG A 72 -2.06 5.01 9.35
C ARG A 72 -2.51 6.31 10.01
N ALA A 73 -2.23 7.46 9.41
CA ALA A 73 -2.69 8.75 9.93
C ALA A 73 -4.22 8.86 10.00
N ASN A 74 -4.93 8.38 8.97
CA ASN A 74 -6.40 8.34 8.97
C ASN A 74 -6.94 7.30 9.98
N LEU A 75 -6.35 6.10 10.02
CA LEU A 75 -6.77 5.04 10.95
C LEU A 75 -6.67 5.46 12.41
N LEU A 76 -5.65 6.23 12.79
CA LEU A 76 -5.49 6.75 14.16
C LEU A 76 -6.65 7.67 14.60
N SER A 77 -7.36 8.28 13.65
CA SER A 77 -8.48 9.18 13.90
C SER A 77 -9.85 8.49 13.83
N MET A 78 -9.88 7.20 13.43
CA MET A 78 -11.08 6.39 13.35
C MET A 78 -11.47 5.83 14.72
N LYS A 79 -12.76 5.55 14.90
CA LYS A 79 -13.34 4.96 16.12
C LYS A 79 -13.81 3.53 15.93
N ASP A 80 -14.14 3.13 14.70
CA ASP A 80 -14.62 1.78 14.40
C ASP A 80 -13.45 0.79 14.38
N GLN A 81 -13.36 0.00 15.45
CA GLN A 81 -12.24 -0.91 15.65
C GLN A 81 -12.22 -2.09 14.68
N GLU A 82 -13.39 -2.57 14.25
CA GLU A 82 -13.48 -3.65 13.27
C GLU A 82 -12.97 -3.18 11.91
N LEU A 83 -13.37 -1.97 11.51
CA LEU A 83 -12.91 -1.39 10.26
C LEU A 83 -11.41 -1.07 10.29
N ILE A 84 -10.90 -0.55 11.41
CA ILE A 84 -9.46 -0.32 11.60
C ILE A 84 -8.68 -1.63 11.40
N GLU A 85 -9.16 -2.74 11.96
CA GLU A 85 -8.50 -4.04 11.83
C GLU A 85 -8.50 -4.54 10.38
N VAL A 86 -9.64 -4.45 9.70
CA VAL A 86 -9.77 -4.83 8.28
C VAL A 86 -8.82 -4.04 7.39
N LEU A 87 -8.80 -2.70 7.51
CA LEU A 87 -7.94 -1.84 6.70
C LEU A 87 -6.46 -2.02 7.04
N SER A 88 -6.13 -2.20 8.33
CA SER A 88 -4.77 -2.47 8.78
C SER A 88 -4.24 -3.78 8.21
N LYS A 89 -5.08 -4.83 8.18
CA LYS A 89 -4.72 -6.14 7.63
C LYS A 89 -4.44 -6.06 6.14
N ARG A 90 -5.30 -5.38 5.37
CA ARG A 90 -5.09 -5.14 3.93
C ARG A 90 -3.77 -4.41 3.67
N LEU A 91 -3.50 -3.34 4.43
CA LEU A 91 -2.24 -2.61 4.32
C LEU A 91 -1.04 -3.50 4.63
N SER A 92 -1.09 -4.28 5.72
CA SER A 92 -0.01 -5.19 6.09
C SER A 92 0.27 -6.19 4.98
N THR A 93 -0.77 -6.84 4.45
CA THR A 93 -0.62 -7.80 3.34
C THR A 93 0.06 -7.16 2.12
N ALA A 94 -0.33 -5.93 1.74
CA ALA A 94 0.31 -5.23 0.64
C ALA A 94 1.79 -4.93 0.91
N LEU A 95 2.13 -4.49 2.13
CA LEU A 95 3.52 -4.18 2.51
C LEU A 95 4.40 -5.43 2.64
N ASP A 96 3.85 -6.53 3.14
CA ASP A 96 4.53 -7.82 3.25
C ASP A 96 4.86 -8.36 1.85
N ASP A 97 3.89 -8.29 0.92
CA ASP A 97 4.11 -8.64 -0.50
C ASP A 97 5.20 -7.77 -1.13
N ILE A 98 5.13 -6.45 -0.96
CA ILE A 98 6.13 -5.50 -1.49
C ILE A 98 7.52 -5.86 -0.99
N THR A 99 7.65 -6.17 0.30
CA THR A 99 8.94 -6.52 0.91
C THR A 99 9.47 -7.85 0.37
N ALA A 100 8.61 -8.87 0.33
CA ALA A 100 8.99 -10.22 -0.11
C ALA A 100 9.42 -10.23 -1.58
N TYR A 101 8.60 -9.66 -2.48
CA TYR A 101 8.92 -9.62 -3.90
C TYR A 101 10.09 -8.66 -4.18
N GLY A 102 10.22 -7.56 -3.45
CA GLY A 102 11.37 -6.66 -3.54
C GLY A 102 12.70 -7.39 -3.31
N GLN A 103 12.79 -8.20 -2.25
CA GLN A 103 13.98 -9.03 -1.96
C GLN A 103 14.28 -10.03 -3.08
N GLN A 104 13.24 -10.71 -3.59
CA GLN A 104 13.38 -11.66 -4.69
C GLN A 104 13.89 -10.98 -5.97
N ILE A 105 13.32 -9.82 -6.33
CA ILE A 105 13.73 -9.02 -7.49
C ILE A 105 15.19 -8.60 -7.37
N THR A 106 15.60 -8.04 -6.23
CA THR A 106 17.01 -7.65 -6.00
C THR A 106 17.95 -8.84 -6.19
N GLY A 107 17.58 -10.02 -5.67
CA GLY A 107 18.36 -11.24 -5.85
C GLY A 107 18.47 -11.68 -7.31
N ILE A 108 17.38 -11.61 -8.08
CA ILE A 108 17.37 -11.98 -9.50
C ILE A 108 18.20 -10.99 -10.34
N VAL A 109 17.97 -9.69 -10.15
CA VAL A 109 18.70 -8.62 -10.86
C VAL A 109 20.19 -8.73 -10.58
N GLY A 110 20.61 -8.89 -9.32
CA GLY A 110 22.04 -9.00 -8.98
C GLY A 110 22.76 -10.22 -9.56
N ARG A 111 22.04 -11.25 -10.03
CA ARG A 111 22.61 -12.42 -10.70
C ARG A 111 22.59 -12.34 -12.23
N ARG A 112 21.76 -11.46 -12.81
CA ARG A 112 21.42 -11.49 -14.24
C ARG A 112 21.67 -10.18 -14.98
N ALA A 113 21.81 -9.06 -14.27
CA ALA A 113 22.18 -7.76 -14.83
C ALA A 113 23.70 -7.64 -14.89
#